data_AF-A0A7S1HQS5-F1
#
_entry.id   AF-A0A7S1HQS5-F1
#
_cell.length_a   1.000
_cell.length_b   1.000
_cell.length_c   1.000
_cell.angle_alpha   90.00
_cell.angle_beta   90.00
_cell.angle_gamma   90.00
#
_symmetry.space_group_name_H-M   'P 1'
#
loop_
_entity.id
_entity.type
_entity.pdbx_description
1 polymer ?
#
loop_
_entity_poly.entity_id
_entity_poly.type
_entity_poly.pdbx_seq_one_letter_code
_entity_poly.pdbx_strand_id
1 'polypeptide(L)'
;MTLSIYPLQRTVVFPGESVPIILPTERADILIESVMRAPKPFTRLFGMSLFDHGFGTKHRVGCTVELVQFKRGDSGDTSLVVKAHQRFVLREEWASSSDDGAGLATTLELGRVVFDQ
;
A
#
# COMPACT_ATOMS: atom_id res chain seq x y z
N MET A 1 -14.01 3.01 6.34
CA MET A 1 -13.19 1.83 6.71
C MET A 1 -11.75 2.29 6.92
N THR A 2 -10.96 1.63 7.75
CA THR A 2 -9.51 1.85 7.84
C THR A 2 -8.78 0.82 6.98
N LEU A 3 -7.75 1.26 6.27
CA LEU A 3 -6.97 0.45 5.34
C LEU A 3 -5.49 0.79 5.53
N SER A 4 -4.61 -0.21 5.58
CA SER A 4 -3.17 0.02 5.48
C SER A 4 -2.84 0.52 4.08
N ILE A 5 -2.13 1.63 3.94
CA ILE A 5 -1.83 2.29 2.66
C ILE A 5 -0.35 2.16 2.37
N TYR A 6 -0.01 1.54 1.24
CA TYR A 6 1.32 1.52 0.67
C TYR A 6 1.47 2.70 -0.32
N PRO A 7 2.38 3.66 -0.05
CA PRO A 7 2.60 4.82 -0.90
C PRO A 7 3.44 4.47 -2.14
N LEU A 8 2.86 4.68 -3.32
CA LEU A 8 3.57 4.58 -4.60
C LEU A 8 4.24 5.90 -4.94
N GLN A 9 5.45 5.85 -5.51
CA GLN A 9 6.19 7.07 -5.83
C GLN A 9 5.96 7.59 -7.26
N ARG A 10 5.79 6.71 -8.24
CA ARG A 10 5.83 7.08 -9.67
C ARG A 10 4.74 6.42 -10.53
N THR A 11 3.91 5.59 -9.92
CA THR A 11 2.96 4.74 -10.65
C THR A 11 1.59 4.84 -10.02
N VAL A 12 0.56 4.82 -10.85
CA VAL A 12 -0.84 4.65 -10.46
C VAL A 12 -1.29 3.24 -10.77
N VAL A 13 -2.22 2.71 -10.00
CA VAL A 13 -2.75 1.36 -10.16
C VAL A 13 -4.25 1.47 -10.41
N PHE A 14 -4.75 0.77 -11.43
CA PHE A 14 -6.16 0.72 -11.79
C PHE A 14 -6.81 -0.62 -11.39
N PRO A 15 -8.12 -0.64 -11.11
CA PRO A 15 -8.85 -1.88 -10.87
C PRO A 15 -8.65 -2.92 -11.97
N GLY A 16 -8.45 -4.18 -11.59
CA GLY A 16 -8.23 -5.30 -12.52
C GLY A 16 -6.76 -5.57 -12.86
N GLU A 17 -5.85 -4.63 -12.59
CA GLU A 17 -4.43 -4.81 -12.87
C GLU A 17 -3.76 -5.79 -11.90
N SER A 18 -2.77 -6.53 -12.40
CA SER A 18 -1.83 -7.30 -11.59
C SER A 18 -0.50 -6.55 -11.57
N VAL A 19 -0.06 -6.17 -10.38
CA VAL A 19 1.10 -5.28 -10.20
C VAL A 19 2.20 -6.04 -9.48
N PRO A 20 3.35 -6.27 -10.12
CA PRO A 20 4.54 -6.75 -9.43
C PRO A 20 5.17 -5.59 -8.65
N ILE A 21 5.51 -5.83 -7.39
CA ILE A 21 6.27 -4.88 -6.56
C ILE A 21 7.46 -5.61 -5.93
N ILE A 22 8.60 -4.92 -5.87
CA ILE A 22 9.82 -5.41 -5.22
C ILE A 22 10.10 -4.49 -4.05
N LEU A 23 10.26 -5.08 -2.88
CA LEU A 23 10.52 -4.35 -1.64
C LEU A 23 11.71 -5.01 -0.91
N PRO A 24 12.47 -4.25 -0.11
CA PRO A 24 13.35 -4.84 0.90
C PRO A 24 12.57 -5.82 1.78
N THR A 25 13.16 -6.97 2.10
CA THR A 25 12.47 -8.09 2.77
C THR A 25 11.86 -7.70 4.11
N GLU A 26 12.57 -6.91 4.92
CA GLU A 26 12.05 -6.39 6.19
C GLU A 26 10.73 -5.61 6.01
N ARG A 27 10.63 -4.82 4.93
CA ARG A 27 9.42 -4.04 4.62
C ARG A 27 8.31 -4.92 4.07
N ALA A 28 8.66 -5.89 3.23
CA ALA A 28 7.71 -6.85 2.70
C ALA A 28 7.10 -7.68 3.84
N ASP A 29 7.90 -8.09 4.83
CA ASP A 29 7.43 -8.87 5.98
C ASP A 29 6.41 -8.07 6.81
N ILE A 30 6.65 -6.79 7.08
CA ILE A 30 5.67 -5.92 7.77
C ILE A 30 4.33 -5.87 7.00
N LEU A 31 4.40 -5.74 5.67
CA LEU A 31 3.21 -5.68 4.81
C LEU A 31 2.46 -7.02 4.80
N ILE A 32 3.19 -8.11 4.57
CA ILE A 32 2.63 -9.46 4.55
C ILE A 32 1.99 -9.76 5.90
N GLU A 33 2.66 -9.47 7.02
CA GLU A 33 2.10 -9.67 8.35
C GLU A 33 0.84 -8.84 8.59
N SER A 34 0.82 -7.55 8.20
CA SER A 34 -0.35 -6.69 8.31
C SER A 34 -1.56 -7.28 7.57
N VAL A 35 -1.34 -7.74 6.34
CA VAL A 35 -2.36 -8.40 5.52
C VAL A 35 -2.82 -9.71 6.16
N MET A 36 -1.89 -10.54 6.63
CA MET A 36 -2.20 -11.86 7.19
C MET A 36 -2.91 -11.80 8.54
N ARG A 37 -2.68 -10.75 9.33
CA ARG A 37 -3.38 -10.48 10.60
C ARG A 37 -4.82 -10.00 10.42
N ALA A 38 -5.25 -9.69 9.20
CA ALA A 38 -6.63 -9.26 8.95
C ALA A 38 -7.62 -10.38 9.34
N PRO A 39 -8.65 -10.08 10.15
CA PRO A 39 -9.50 -11.08 10.81
C PRO A 39 -10.34 -11.93 9.84
N LYS A 40 -10.55 -11.47 8.61
CA LYS A 40 -11.22 -12.24 7.56
C LYS A 40 -10.33 -12.37 6.33
N PRO A 41 -10.21 -13.55 5.70
CA PRO A 41 -9.45 -13.73 4.46
C PRO A 41 -9.85 -12.78 3.34
N PHE A 42 -11.16 -12.50 3.21
CA PHE A 42 -11.70 -11.54 2.23
C PHE A 42 -11.44 -10.07 2.55
N THR A 43 -10.87 -9.78 3.72
CA THR A 43 -10.45 -8.44 4.15
C THR A 43 -8.93 -8.26 4.11
N ARG A 44 -8.20 -9.21 3.51
CA ARG A 44 -6.74 -9.15 3.27
C ARG A 44 -6.40 -8.17 2.14
N LEU A 45 -7.02 -7.01 2.19
CA LEU A 45 -6.82 -5.91 1.27
C LEU A 45 -5.99 -4.84 1.97
N PHE A 46 -5.10 -4.23 1.21
CA PHE A 46 -4.45 -2.98 1.57
C PHE A 46 -4.63 -1.99 0.42
N GLY A 47 -4.30 -0.73 0.63
CA GLY A 47 -4.43 0.32 -0.37
C GLY A 47 -3.09 0.62 -1.01
N MET A 48 -3.10 0.92 -2.30
CA MET A 48 -1.98 1.55 -2.99
C MET A 48 -2.43 2.90 -3.51
N SER A 49 -1.68 3.95 -3.21
CA SER A 49 -2.00 5.32 -3.62
C SER A 49 -0.72 6.03 -4.06
N LEU A 50 -0.82 6.88 -5.07
CA LEU A 50 0.29 7.72 -5.51
C LEU A 50 0.55 8.81 -4.46
N PHE A 51 1.77 8.85 -3.93
CA PHE A 51 2.27 9.90 -3.06
C PHE A 51 3.39 10.64 -3.78
N ASP A 52 3.08 11.86 -4.21
CA ASP A 52 4.05 12.77 -4.78
C ASP A 52 4.64 13.66 -3.67
N HIS A 53 5.83 13.30 -3.21
CA HIS A 53 6.57 14.09 -2.21
C HIS A 53 7.13 15.40 -2.80
N GLY A 54 7.22 15.53 -4.13
CA GLY A 54 7.83 16.68 -4.80
C GLY A 54 6.89 17.85 -5.04
N PHE A 55 5.58 17.58 -5.19
CA PHE A 55 4.58 18.61 -5.53
C PHE A 55 3.61 18.94 -4.40
N GLY A 56 3.79 18.38 -3.20
CA GLY A 56 2.91 18.62 -2.04
C GLY A 56 1.46 18.16 -2.25
N THR A 57 1.17 17.49 -3.37
CA THR A 57 -0.16 17.06 -3.76
C THR A 57 -0.29 15.58 -3.44
N LYS A 58 -0.95 15.28 -2.33
CA LYS A 58 -1.34 13.91 -2.00
C LYS A 58 -2.53 13.54 -2.88
N HIS A 59 -2.34 12.61 -3.81
CA HIS A 59 -3.48 12.08 -4.56
C HIS A 59 -4.37 11.33 -3.58
N ARG A 60 -5.61 11.81 -3.43
CA ARG A 60 -6.58 11.24 -2.51
C ARG A 60 -7.18 9.94 -3.04
N VAL A 61 -6.90 9.56 -4.29
CA VAL A 61 -7.47 8.38 -4.92
C VAL A 61 -6.42 7.28 -5.01
N GLY A 62 -6.77 6.09 -4.52
CA GLY A 62 -5.97 4.89 -4.64
C GLY A 62 -6.82 3.68 -5.03
N CYS A 63 -6.20 2.51 -5.09
CA CYS A 63 -6.88 1.24 -5.32
C CYS A 63 -6.62 0.28 -4.18
N THR A 64 -7.66 -0.45 -3.77
CA THR A 64 -7.47 -1.64 -2.95
C THR A 64 -6.77 -2.71 -3.75
N VAL A 65 -5.87 -3.42 -3.09
CA VAL A 65 -5.13 -4.52 -3.68
C VAL A 65 -5.13 -5.72 -2.73
N GLU A 66 -5.12 -6.90 -3.32
CA GLU A 66 -4.97 -8.18 -2.65
C GLU A 66 -3.57 -8.73 -2.90
N LEU A 67 -2.92 -9.25 -1.87
CA LEU A 67 -1.68 -10.00 -2.04
C LEU A 67 -1.97 -11.38 -2.65
N VAL A 68 -1.50 -11.61 -3.88
CA VAL A 68 -1.71 -12.86 -4.62
C VAL A 68 -0.57 -13.83 -4.36
N GLN A 69 0.67 -13.35 -4.43
CA GLN A 69 1.86 -14.16 -4.28
C GLN A 69 3.00 -13.33 -3.69
N PHE A 70 3.90 -13.99 -2.96
CA PHE A 70 5.20 -13.42 -2.63
C PHE A 70 6.31 -14.45 -2.80
N LYS A 71 7.52 -13.96 -3.10
CA LYS A 71 8.75 -14.75 -3.17
C LYS A 71 9.87 -13.93 -2.53
N ARG A 72 10.49 -14.49 -1.48
CA ARG A 72 11.74 -13.94 -0.93
C ARG A 72 12.88 -14.24 -1.91
N GLY A 73 13.65 -13.21 -2.22
CA GLY A 73 14.87 -13.32 -3.02
C GLY A 73 16.10 -13.47 -2.12
N ASP A 74 17.17 -13.99 -2.69
CA ASP A 74 18.41 -14.26 -1.96
C ASP A 74 19.22 -12.97 -1.67
N SER A 75 18.86 -11.87 -2.32
CA SER A 75 19.54 -10.57 -2.25
C SER A 75 18.99 -9.64 -1.16
N GLY A 76 18.12 -10.15 -0.28
CA GLY A 76 17.47 -9.34 0.76
C GLY A 76 16.22 -8.59 0.27
N ASP A 77 15.78 -8.81 -0.96
CA ASP A 77 14.52 -8.28 -1.50
C ASP A 77 13.42 -9.34 -1.53
N THR A 78 12.17 -8.92 -1.49
CA THR A 78 10.99 -9.77 -1.66
C THR A 78 10.14 -9.23 -2.80
N SER A 79 9.84 -10.11 -3.75
CA SER A 79 8.91 -9.84 -4.84
C SER A 79 7.49 -10.18 -4.41
N LEU A 80 6.56 -9.26 -4.59
CA LEU A 80 5.13 -9.45 -4.35
C LEU A 80 4.38 -9.30 -5.66
N VAL A 81 3.30 -10.06 -5.83
CA VAL A 81 2.31 -9.85 -6.88
C VAL A 81 1.01 -9.49 -6.19
N VAL A 82 0.43 -8.35 -6.58
CA VAL A 82 -0.84 -7.89 -6.03
C VAL A 82 -1.87 -7.70 -7.14
N LYS A 83 -3.15 -7.90 -6.82
CA LYS A 83 -4.26 -7.68 -7.74
C LYS A 83 -5.12 -6.52 -7.27
N ALA A 84 -5.33 -5.54 -8.13
CA ALA A 84 -6.15 -4.37 -7.84
C ALA A 84 -7.65 -4.66 -8.02
N HIS A 85 -8.46 -4.14 -7.10
CA HIS A 85 -9.88 -4.47 -7.00
C HIS A 85 -10.80 -3.26 -7.17
N GLN A 86 -10.73 -2.28 -6.28
CA GLN A 86 -11.67 -1.15 -6.29
C GLN A 86 -10.97 0.17 -5.94
N ARG A 87 -11.41 1.25 -6.57
CA ARG A 87 -10.96 2.61 -6.25
C ARG A 87 -11.47 3.04 -4.88
N PHE A 88 -10.65 3.76 -4.16
CA PHE A 88 -11.04 4.44 -2.92
C PHE A 88 -10.56 5.88 -2.92
N VAL A 89 -11.23 6.70 -2.10
CA VAL A 89 -10.84 8.06 -1.78
C VAL A 89 -10.46 8.13 -0.30
N LEU A 90 -9.29 8.67 -0.02
CA LEU A 90 -8.79 9.01 1.31
C LEU A 90 -9.58 10.19 1.86
N ARG A 91 -10.15 10.04 3.06
CA ARG A 91 -10.76 11.13 3.83
C ARG A 91 -9.82 11.43 5.03
N GLU A 92 -9.28 12.65 5.10
CA GLU A 92 -8.28 13.15 6.08
C GLU A 92 -8.71 12.90 7.56
N GLU A 93 -7.87 12.89 8.61
CA GLU A 93 -6.47 13.30 8.86
C GLU A 93 -5.48 12.11 8.93
N TRP A 94 -4.27 12.35 8.45
CA TRP A 94 -3.12 11.46 8.66
C TRP A 94 -2.55 11.69 10.06
N ALA A 95 -2.43 10.63 10.88
CA ALA A 95 -1.44 10.63 11.95
C ALA A 95 -0.09 10.28 11.33
N SER A 96 0.65 11.29 10.86
CA SER A 96 2.08 11.11 10.63
C SER A 96 2.72 10.91 12.00
N SER A 97 3.06 9.68 12.35
CA SER A 97 4.08 9.50 13.39
C SER A 97 5.36 10.08 12.81
N SER A 98 5.76 11.25 13.30
CA SER A 98 7.05 11.86 13.01
C SER A 98 8.18 10.93 13.42
N ASP A 99 9.06 10.61 12.48
CA ASP A 99 10.47 10.15 12.57
C ASP A 99 10.75 9.27 11.34
N ASP A 100 11.78 9.42 10.51
CA ASP A 100 13.00 10.20 10.54
C ASP A 100 13.36 10.61 9.09
N GLY A 101 14.23 11.61 8.94
CA GLY A 101 14.68 12.18 7.67
C GLY A 101 15.45 11.23 6.73
N ALA A 102 14.79 10.19 6.24
CA ALA A 102 15.22 9.37 5.10
C ALA A 102 14.07 9.34 4.10
N GLY A 103 14.13 10.24 3.11
CA GLY A 103 13.14 10.31 2.04
C GLY A 103 13.08 9.02 1.24
N LEU A 104 12.10 8.16 1.58
CA LEU A 104 11.53 7.08 0.78
C LEU A 104 10.27 6.65 1.53
N ALA A 105 9.15 6.55 0.83
CA ALA A 105 7.85 6.31 1.42
C ALA A 105 7.81 4.90 2.06
N THR A 106 7.99 4.81 3.38
CA THR A 106 8.38 3.56 4.08
C THR A 106 7.33 3.07 5.10
N THR A 107 6.26 3.84 5.33
CA THR A 107 5.27 3.52 6.36
C THR A 107 3.99 3.01 5.71
N LEU A 108 3.51 1.83 6.12
CA LEU A 108 2.11 1.46 5.88
C LEU A 108 1.25 2.36 6.75
N GLU A 109 0.60 3.33 6.13
CA GLU A 109 -0.20 4.31 6.85
C GLU A 109 -1.63 3.81 7.03
N LEU A 110 -2.21 3.97 8.21
CA LEU A 110 -3.63 3.68 8.39
C LEU A 110 -4.46 4.83 7.82
N GLY A 111 -5.04 4.61 6.64
CA GLY A 111 -5.91 5.58 5.96
C GLY A 111 -7.38 5.29 6.19
N ARG A 112 -8.17 6.32 6.51
CA ARG A 112 -9.63 6.23 6.44
C ARG A 112 -10.07 6.40 4.99
N VAL A 113 -10.69 5.36 4.44
CA VAL A 113 -11.09 5.30 3.03
C VAL A 113 -12.61 5.26 2.86
N VAL A 114 -13.06 5.83 1.76
CA VAL A 114 -14.42 5.67 1.21
C VAL A 114 -14.30 5.14 -0.21
N PHE A 115 -15.05 4.10 -0.51
CA PHE A 115 -15.05 3.51 -1.85
C PHE A 115 -15.77 4.41 -2.84
N ASP A 116 -15.18 4.58 -4.02
CA ASP A 116 -15.85 5.24 -5.14
C ASP A 116 -16.92 4.27 -5.67
N GLN A 117 -18.17 4.76 -5.77
CA GLN A 117 -19.31 3.97 -6.26
C GLN A 117 -19.38 3.99 -7.78
#